data_AF-A0AA43I3H1-F1
#
_entry.id   AF-A0AA43I3H1-F1
#
_cell.length_a   1.000
_cell.length_b   1.000
_cell.length_c   1.000
_cell.angle_alpha   90.00
_cell.angle_beta   90.00
_cell.angle_gamma   90.00
#
_symmetry.space_group_name_H-M   'P 1'
#
loop_
_entity.id
_entity.type
_entity.pdbx_description
1 polymer ?
#
loop_
_entity_poly.entity_id
_entity_poly.type
_entity_poly.pdbx_seq_one_letter_code
_entity_poly.pdbx_strand_id
1 'polypeptide(L)'
;MIGSAINTSSLTQTETTDYVGNVEYVNNALKRVYVGTGYIENNVYHCYLKDYLGNTRMVATPTDSMYQWLSYYPFGMLYGDRGDQGRQQMKYGGKEFDDKHGLNLYDFEARYYDPALGGFLTMDPLAEKYYSTSPYAYCLNNPMRYVDPTGMFVDDYRLQQNGMIELLERTKDDFDRLFVDNKPEIDPLIVKDKSILSDLTLDRTDYKGRYAISGNKDEMFKVFHYGAMHSDVEFRIDGYRTGSGVNEYFVGTSGSEESSAPSLNMDRFNKYDMVFNMHSHPGDKSWVGTKGASSGDTYNVRERYQNYRNTGMTHPDQWFKTDGRNTVFPKHYVFHKQSSTLYHYTPWQSNVFIRKINSPKGLYRNLGF
;
A
#
# COMPACT_ATOMS: atom_id res chain seq x y z
N MET A 1 21.96 9.02 28.39
CA MET A 1 22.78 10.03 29.12
C MET A 1 23.67 9.32 30.12
N ILE A 2 24.98 9.57 30.09
CA ILE A 2 25.87 9.27 31.23
C ILE A 2 25.83 10.52 32.13
N GLY A 3 25.27 10.40 33.33
CA GLY A 3 25.52 11.36 34.41
C GLY A 3 24.41 12.34 34.82
N SER A 4 23.13 11.99 34.80
CA SER A 4 22.14 12.67 35.65
C SER A 4 22.06 11.99 37.03
N ALA A 5 21.98 12.78 38.09
CA ALA A 5 21.75 12.27 39.45
C ALA A 5 20.42 11.50 39.50
N ILE A 6 20.40 10.34 40.17
CA ILE A 6 19.18 9.56 40.36
C ILE A 6 18.19 10.41 41.16
N ASN A 7 17.06 10.78 40.55
CA ASN A 7 16.00 11.48 41.25
C ASN A 7 15.25 10.47 42.15
N THR A 8 15.75 10.28 43.37
CA THR A 8 15.19 9.29 44.32
C THR A 8 13.73 9.55 44.68
N SER A 9 13.24 10.78 44.53
CA SER A 9 11.82 11.11 44.77
C SER A 9 10.88 10.52 43.70
N SER A 10 11.38 10.24 42.50
CA SER A 10 10.61 9.58 41.43
C SER A 10 10.47 8.07 41.63
N LEU A 11 11.31 7.43 42.46
CA LEU A 11 11.31 5.97 42.64
C LEU A 11 10.10 5.44 43.44
N THR A 12 9.35 6.32 44.11
CA THR A 12 8.16 5.98 44.90
C THR A 12 6.86 6.51 44.30
N GLN A 13 6.94 7.21 43.15
CA GLN A 13 5.79 7.76 42.48
C GLN A 13 5.17 6.72 41.55
N THR A 14 3.89 6.42 41.75
CA THR A 14 3.11 5.59 40.81
C THR A 14 2.22 6.51 40.00
N GLU A 15 2.36 6.44 38.68
CA GLU A 15 1.50 7.12 37.73
C GLU A 15 0.99 6.08 36.73
N THR A 16 -0.32 6.02 36.53
CA THR A 16 -0.94 5.18 35.50
C THR A 16 -1.37 6.07 34.34
N THR A 17 -0.87 5.76 33.15
CA THR A 17 -1.26 6.43 31.91
C THR A 17 -2.05 5.44 31.05
N ASP A 18 -3.30 5.80 30.72
CA ASP A 18 -4.18 4.98 29.88
C ASP A 18 -4.47 5.70 28.56
N TYR A 19 -4.20 5.00 27.45
CA TYR A 19 -4.48 5.48 26.09
C TYR A 19 -5.77 4.82 25.56
N VAL A 20 -6.81 5.62 25.34
CA VAL A 20 -8.10 5.17 24.80
C VAL A 20 -8.36 5.87 23.47
N GLY A 21 -7.94 5.23 22.38
CA GLY A 21 -7.97 5.84 21.06
C GLY A 21 -7.07 7.08 21.00
N ASN A 22 -7.64 8.24 20.71
CA ASN A 22 -6.92 9.52 20.67
C ASN A 22 -6.94 10.28 22.01
N VAL A 23 -7.29 9.62 23.13
CA VAL A 23 -7.42 10.27 24.44
C VAL A 23 -6.43 9.66 25.43
N GLU A 24 -5.73 10.52 26.18
CA GLU A 24 -4.80 10.15 27.26
C GLU A 24 -5.42 10.47 28.61
N TYR A 25 -5.45 9.49 29.50
CA TYR A 25 -5.80 9.65 30.90
C TYR A 25 -4.57 9.41 31.78
N VAL A 26 -4.36 10.26 32.77
CA VAL A 26 -3.35 10.07 33.80
C VAL A 26 -4.05 9.94 35.15
N ASN A 27 -3.85 8.82 35.84
CA ASN A 27 -4.51 8.48 37.10
C ASN A 27 -6.05 8.63 37.02
N ASN A 28 -6.66 8.08 35.97
CA ASN A 28 -8.09 8.16 35.65
C ASN A 28 -8.63 9.58 35.36
N ALA A 29 -7.78 10.60 35.26
CA ALA A 29 -8.19 11.95 34.87
C ALA A 29 -7.79 12.25 33.43
N LEU A 30 -8.68 12.90 32.67
CA LEU A 30 -8.38 13.32 31.30
C LEU A 30 -7.16 14.25 31.30
N LYS A 31 -6.12 13.84 30.57
CA LYS A 31 -4.88 14.61 30.44
C LYS A 31 -4.80 15.31 29.09
N ARG A 32 -4.98 14.56 27.98
CA ARG A 32 -4.90 15.10 26.61
C ARG A 32 -5.91 14.46 25.66
N VAL A 33 -6.28 15.22 24.63
CA VAL A 33 -6.95 14.71 23.43
C VAL A 33 -6.05 14.96 22.23
N TYR A 34 -5.51 13.91 21.63
CA TYR A 34 -4.69 13.97 20.44
C TYR A 34 -5.53 14.27 19.20
N VAL A 35 -4.98 15.12 18.34
CA VAL A 35 -5.52 15.47 17.02
C VAL A 35 -4.40 15.40 16.00
N GLY A 36 -4.71 15.28 14.70
CA GLY A 36 -3.70 14.93 13.68
C GLY A 36 -2.42 15.78 13.65
N THR A 37 -2.49 17.04 14.09
CA THR A 37 -1.36 17.99 14.11
C THR A 37 -0.90 18.40 15.50
N GLY A 38 -1.40 17.78 16.57
CA GLY A 38 -1.19 18.29 17.93
C GLY A 38 -1.98 17.57 19.02
N TYR A 39 -2.23 18.27 20.12
CA TYR A 39 -3.12 17.81 21.18
C TYR A 39 -3.86 18.99 21.82
N ILE A 40 -4.94 18.68 22.51
CA ILE A 40 -5.68 19.61 23.36
C ILE A 40 -5.43 19.22 24.81
N GLU A 41 -4.98 20.18 25.62
CA GLU A 41 -4.79 20.04 27.06
C GLU A 41 -5.38 21.29 27.72
N ASN A 42 -6.25 21.11 28.72
CA ASN A 42 -6.93 22.22 29.41
C ASN A 42 -7.60 23.24 28.46
N ASN A 43 -8.26 22.74 27.41
CA ASN A 43 -8.89 23.53 26.34
C ASN A 43 -7.91 24.41 25.51
N VAL A 44 -6.61 24.18 25.61
CA VAL A 44 -5.59 24.84 24.79
C VAL A 44 -5.07 23.87 23.75
N TYR A 45 -5.11 24.27 22.49
CA TYR A 45 -4.51 23.53 21.40
C TYR A 45 -2.99 23.72 21.36
N HIS A 46 -2.26 22.62 21.34
CA HIS A 46 -0.81 22.55 21.25
C HIS A 46 -0.46 21.90 19.91
N CYS A 47 0.12 22.69 19.01
CA CYS A 47 0.48 22.29 17.66
C CYS A 47 1.90 21.73 17.62
N TYR A 48 2.08 20.56 17.00
CA TYR A 48 3.38 19.99 16.71
C TYR A 48 3.94 20.56 15.40
N LEU A 49 5.13 21.13 15.48
CA LEU A 49 5.92 21.54 14.32
C LEU A 49 7.04 20.53 14.14
N LYS A 50 6.92 19.75 13.06
CA LYS A 50 7.79 18.60 12.78
C LYS A 50 8.81 18.91 11.68
N ASP A 51 9.96 18.24 11.71
CA ASP A 51 10.89 18.24 10.58
C ASP A 51 10.48 17.20 9.51
N TYR A 52 11.29 17.08 8.44
CA TYR A 52 11.02 16.19 7.31
C TYR A 52 11.03 14.70 7.68
N LEU A 53 11.64 14.32 8.82
CA LEU A 53 11.65 12.96 9.36
C LEU A 53 10.48 12.72 10.32
N GLY A 54 9.66 13.74 10.57
CA GLY A 54 8.54 13.66 11.50
C GLY A 54 8.90 13.89 12.97
N ASN A 55 10.14 14.32 13.28
CA ASN A 55 10.53 14.64 14.65
C ASN A 55 9.84 15.91 15.12
N THR A 56 9.24 15.92 16.31
CA THR A 56 8.71 17.14 16.91
C THR A 56 9.84 18.10 17.23
N ARG A 57 9.98 19.21 16.49
CA ARG A 57 11.03 20.23 16.73
C ARG A 57 10.55 21.37 17.60
N MET A 58 9.27 21.68 17.51
CA MET A 58 8.67 22.72 18.33
C MET A 58 7.22 22.37 18.65
N VAL A 59 6.77 22.78 19.82
CA VAL A 59 5.37 22.84 20.20
C VAL A 59 4.99 24.31 20.33
N ALA A 60 3.87 24.69 19.72
CA ALA A 60 3.34 26.06 19.80
C ALA A 60 1.89 26.04 20.26
N THR A 61 1.48 27.06 20.99
CA THR A 61 0.09 27.32 21.37
C THR A 61 -0.39 28.63 20.74
N PRO A 62 -1.70 28.94 20.73
CA PRO A 62 -2.20 30.21 20.22
C PRO A 62 -1.57 31.44 20.88
N THR A 63 -1.08 31.33 22.12
CA THR A 63 -0.53 32.43 22.91
C THR A 63 0.98 32.36 23.12
N ASP A 64 1.62 31.23 22.81
CA ASP A 64 3.05 31.01 22.99
C ASP A 64 3.62 30.21 21.82
N SER A 65 4.35 30.89 20.94
CA SER A 65 4.98 30.30 19.77
C SER A 65 6.19 29.41 20.08
N MET A 66 6.71 29.44 21.32
CA MET A 66 7.86 28.64 21.76
C MET A 66 7.55 27.81 23.01
N TYR A 67 6.37 27.19 23.04
CA TYR A 67 5.94 26.38 24.18
C TYR A 67 6.89 25.20 24.47
N GLN A 68 7.47 24.58 23.46
CA GLN A 68 8.58 23.64 23.68
C GLN A 68 9.48 23.63 22.47
N TRP A 69 10.79 23.54 22.66
CA TRP A 69 11.76 23.51 21.58
C TRP A 69 12.72 22.32 21.74
N LEU A 70 12.73 21.45 20.74
CA LEU A 70 13.37 20.14 20.79
C LEU A 70 14.44 20.04 19.72
N SER A 71 15.61 19.55 20.12
CA SER A 71 16.77 19.38 19.27
C SER A 71 17.43 18.02 19.51
N TYR A 72 17.68 17.31 18.42
CA TYR A 72 18.09 15.91 18.42
C TYR A 72 19.42 15.73 17.70
N TYR A 73 20.27 14.88 18.27
CA TYR A 73 21.32 14.22 17.51
C TYR A 73 20.70 13.30 16.44
N PRO A 74 21.47 12.87 15.42
CA PRO A 74 20.95 12.05 14.32
C PRO A 74 20.18 10.80 14.76
N PHE A 75 20.55 10.18 15.89
CA PHE A 75 19.90 8.98 16.45
C PHE A 75 18.87 9.32 17.54
N GLY A 76 18.31 10.53 17.55
CA GLY A 76 17.19 10.89 18.40
C GLY A 76 17.51 11.21 19.86
N MET A 77 18.79 11.20 20.25
CA MET A 77 19.18 11.69 21.57
C MET A 77 18.97 13.22 21.64
N LEU A 78 18.23 13.67 22.65
CA LEU A 78 17.99 15.09 22.88
C LEU A 78 19.30 15.77 23.32
N TYR A 79 19.68 16.84 22.63
CA TYR A 79 20.70 17.79 23.11
C TYR A 79 20.13 19.14 23.48
N GLY A 80 18.83 19.34 23.23
CA GLY A 80 18.10 20.51 23.70
C GLY A 80 16.63 20.16 23.87
N ASP A 81 16.11 20.39 25.08
CA ASP A 81 14.68 20.42 25.40
C ASP A 81 14.46 21.74 26.16
N ARG A 82 14.17 22.81 25.41
CA ARG A 82 13.97 24.17 25.94
C ARG A 82 12.48 24.41 26.11
N GLY A 83 12.05 24.60 27.35
CA GLY A 83 10.66 24.64 27.78
C GLY A 83 10.55 24.05 29.20
N ASP A 84 9.34 23.79 29.67
CA ASP A 84 9.14 22.99 30.88
C ASP A 84 9.37 21.52 30.53
N GLN A 85 10.38 20.91 31.15
CA GLN A 85 10.76 19.52 30.91
C GLN A 85 9.60 18.63 31.37
N GLY A 86 9.01 17.87 30.43
CA GLY A 86 7.83 17.02 30.70
C GLY A 86 6.49 17.54 30.17
N ARG A 87 6.47 18.63 29.37
CA ARG A 87 5.24 19.15 28.75
C ARG A 87 4.49 18.15 27.88
N GLN A 88 5.20 17.34 27.09
CA GLN A 88 4.65 16.30 26.23
C GLN A 88 5.77 15.34 25.78
N GLN A 89 5.41 14.06 25.54
CA GLN A 89 6.39 13.00 25.30
C GLN A 89 6.53 12.57 23.82
N MET A 90 5.69 13.06 22.90
CA MET A 90 5.81 12.79 21.46
C MET A 90 6.99 13.58 20.87
N LYS A 91 8.16 12.95 20.80
CA LYS A 91 9.45 13.58 20.51
C LYS A 91 10.03 13.07 19.17
N TYR A 92 11.08 12.26 19.20
CA TYR A 92 11.78 11.77 18.01
C TYR A 92 10.94 10.75 17.23
N GLY A 93 10.89 10.88 15.90
CA GLY A 93 10.00 10.10 15.02
C GLY A 93 8.51 10.25 15.33
N GLY A 94 8.13 11.24 16.16
CA GLY A 94 6.79 11.36 16.72
C GLY A 94 6.45 10.26 17.74
N LYS A 95 7.44 9.55 18.28
CA LYS A 95 7.28 8.50 19.27
C LYS A 95 7.31 9.04 20.69
N GLU A 96 6.61 8.32 21.57
CA GLU A 96 6.57 8.63 22.99
C GLU A 96 7.95 8.37 23.61
N PHE A 97 8.49 9.38 24.28
CA PHE A 97 9.71 9.28 25.06
C PHE A 97 9.36 9.02 26.51
N ASP A 98 9.75 7.85 27.02
CA ASP A 98 9.59 7.51 28.42
C ASP A 98 10.88 7.85 29.18
N ASP A 99 10.83 8.94 29.95
CA ASP A 99 11.88 9.38 30.86
C ASP A 99 11.64 8.97 32.33
N LYS A 100 10.55 8.23 32.60
CA LYS A 100 10.21 7.80 33.96
C LYS A 100 11.32 6.93 34.53
N HIS A 101 11.67 7.19 35.79
CA HIS A 101 12.73 6.50 36.53
C HIS A 101 14.11 6.46 35.81
N GLY A 102 14.35 7.38 34.86
CA GLY A 102 15.58 7.43 34.09
C GLY A 102 15.66 6.43 32.93
N LEU A 103 14.53 5.86 32.51
CA LEU A 103 14.47 4.90 31.39
C LEU A 103 15.02 5.52 30.09
N ASN A 104 14.56 6.72 29.75
CA ASN A 104 15.02 7.52 28.59
C ASN A 104 14.97 6.76 27.26
N LEU A 105 13.87 6.02 27.02
CA LEU A 105 13.66 5.22 25.82
C LEU A 105 12.50 5.78 25.00
N TYR A 106 12.50 5.47 23.71
CA TYR A 106 11.35 5.72 22.86
C TYR A 106 10.53 4.44 22.69
N ASP A 107 9.22 4.55 22.84
CA ASP A 107 8.29 3.47 22.48
C ASP A 107 7.98 3.52 20.98
N PHE A 108 8.59 2.61 20.23
CA PHE A 108 8.30 2.39 18.81
C PHE A 108 7.23 1.31 18.61
N GLU A 109 6.38 1.07 19.60
CA GLU A 109 5.29 0.08 19.65
C GLU A 109 5.79 -1.36 19.74
N ALA A 110 6.49 -1.84 18.70
CA ALA A 110 6.98 -3.21 18.71
C ALA A 110 8.21 -3.40 19.60
N ARG A 111 9.01 -2.33 19.78
CA ARG A 111 10.30 -2.37 20.47
C ARG A 111 10.60 -1.03 21.11
N TYR A 112 11.26 -1.09 22.27
CA TYR A 112 11.87 0.09 22.86
C TYR A 112 13.19 0.42 22.17
N TYR A 113 13.34 1.69 21.82
CA TYR A 113 14.52 2.26 21.18
C TYR A 113 15.34 3.07 22.17
N ASP A 114 16.62 2.78 22.28
CA ASP A 114 17.57 3.55 23.08
C ASP A 114 18.31 4.55 22.18
N PRO A 115 18.03 5.86 22.31
CA PRO A 115 18.68 6.88 21.50
C PRO A 115 20.14 7.13 21.88
N ALA A 116 20.58 6.73 23.09
CA ALA A 116 21.97 6.81 23.51
C ALA A 116 22.80 5.68 22.90
N LEU A 117 22.21 4.51 22.71
CA LEU A 117 22.80 3.40 21.95
C LEU A 117 22.72 3.64 20.43
N GLY A 118 21.65 4.29 19.98
CA GLY A 118 21.30 4.42 18.57
C GLY A 118 20.67 3.14 17.99
N GLY A 119 20.07 2.30 18.83
CA GLY A 119 19.50 1.01 18.44
C GLY A 119 18.36 0.55 19.34
N PHE A 120 17.69 -0.53 18.92
CA PHE A 120 16.63 -1.17 19.71
C PHE A 120 17.21 -2.05 20.81
N LEU A 121 16.47 -2.16 21.91
CA LEU A 121 16.88 -3.01 23.04
C LEU A 121 16.58 -4.50 22.82
N THR A 122 15.73 -4.82 21.86
CA THR A 122 15.32 -6.19 21.53
C THR A 122 15.57 -6.48 20.04
N MET A 123 15.81 -7.77 19.75
CA MET A 123 15.94 -8.21 18.36
C MET A 123 14.64 -7.91 17.61
N ASP A 124 14.78 -7.40 16.38
CA ASP A 124 13.64 -7.26 15.49
C ASP A 124 13.00 -8.63 15.25
N PRO A 125 11.67 -8.78 15.43
CA PRO A 125 10.96 -10.04 15.17
C PRO A 125 11.14 -10.56 13.74
N LEU A 126 11.57 -9.71 12.81
CA LEU A 126 11.81 -10.04 11.42
C LEU A 126 13.30 -10.14 11.06
N ALA A 127 14.20 -10.22 12.05
CA ALA A 127 15.66 -10.22 11.84
C ALA A 127 16.13 -11.27 10.83
N GLU A 128 15.45 -12.42 10.75
CA GLU A 128 15.75 -13.49 9.79
C GLU A 128 15.51 -13.08 8.31
N LYS A 129 14.81 -11.98 8.05
CA LYS A 129 14.52 -11.50 6.68
C LYS A 129 15.62 -10.60 6.11
N TYR A 130 16.62 -10.19 6.89
CA TYR A 130 17.70 -9.30 6.45
C TYR A 130 19.03 -9.61 7.17
N TYR A 131 19.69 -10.66 6.71
CA TYR A 131 20.93 -11.19 7.31
C TYR A 131 22.13 -10.22 7.33
N SER A 132 22.13 -9.20 6.46
CA SER A 132 23.24 -8.24 6.35
C SER A 132 23.17 -7.09 7.36
N THR A 133 22.11 -7.01 8.18
CA THR A 133 21.89 -5.93 9.15
C THR A 133 21.77 -6.48 10.57
N SER A 134 22.29 -5.74 11.55
CA SER A 134 22.12 -6.12 12.96
C SER A 134 20.63 -6.19 13.33
N PRO A 135 20.16 -7.24 14.03
CA PRO A 135 18.78 -7.34 14.53
C PRO A 135 18.34 -6.17 15.42
N TYR A 136 19.30 -5.40 15.95
CA TYR A 136 19.07 -4.27 16.84
C TYR A 136 19.23 -2.91 16.13
N ALA A 137 19.58 -2.90 14.85
CA ALA A 137 19.83 -1.65 14.13
C ALA A 137 18.55 -0.82 13.99
N TYR A 138 18.71 0.49 14.17
CA TYR A 138 17.69 1.48 13.84
C TYR A 138 17.99 2.09 12.48
N CYS A 139 16.98 2.14 11.60
CA CYS A 139 17.06 2.80 10.29
C CYS A 139 18.27 2.39 9.43
N LEU A 140 18.67 1.10 9.46
CA LEU A 140 19.88 0.61 8.77
C LEU A 140 21.16 1.41 9.10
N ASN A 141 21.23 1.98 10.31
CA ASN A 141 22.26 2.93 10.75
C ASN A 141 22.33 4.24 9.95
N ASN A 142 21.27 4.62 9.22
CA ASN A 142 21.15 5.89 8.51
C ASN A 142 19.84 6.63 8.85
N PRO A 143 19.70 7.10 10.10
CA PRO A 143 18.48 7.77 10.59
C PRO A 143 18.25 9.16 10.00
N MET A 144 19.23 9.72 9.28
CA MET A 144 19.07 10.97 8.54
C MET A 144 18.30 10.77 7.22
N ARG A 145 18.27 9.52 6.72
CA ARG A 145 17.59 9.17 5.47
C ARG A 145 16.28 8.40 5.72
N TYR A 146 16.27 7.51 6.71
CA TYR A 146 15.16 6.59 6.95
C TYR A 146 14.45 6.87 8.27
N VAL A 147 13.17 6.52 8.33
CA VAL A 147 12.32 6.57 9.53
C VAL A 147 11.76 5.16 9.78
N ASP A 148 11.78 4.70 11.02
CA ASP A 148 11.17 3.44 11.46
C ASP A 148 9.84 3.78 12.20
N PRO A 149 8.65 3.68 11.58
CA PRO A 149 7.42 4.16 12.23
C PRO A 149 6.80 3.18 13.22
N THR A 150 7.22 1.92 13.30
CA THR A 150 6.50 0.86 14.07
C THR A 150 7.42 -0.09 14.82
N GLY A 151 8.74 0.14 14.77
CA GLY A 151 9.72 -0.78 15.31
C GLY A 151 9.84 -2.10 14.53
N MET A 152 9.12 -2.35 13.42
CA MET A 152 9.16 -3.62 12.61
C MET A 152 9.09 -3.47 11.07
N PHE A 153 9.88 -4.26 10.30
CA PHE A 153 10.11 -4.16 8.82
C PHE A 153 8.88 -4.54 7.89
N VAL A 154 8.25 -3.62 7.13
CA VAL A 154 7.37 -3.70 5.91
C VAL A 154 8.18 -3.63 4.59
N ASP A 155 7.68 -3.32 3.38
CA ASP A 155 8.33 -3.54 2.06
C ASP A 155 8.05 -2.43 1.00
N ASP A 156 9.10 -1.89 0.37
CA ASP A 156 9.08 -1.04 -0.83
C ASP A 156 9.42 -1.88 -2.08
N TYR A 157 8.70 -1.66 -3.17
CA TYR A 157 8.83 -2.38 -4.43
C TYR A 157 9.12 -1.45 -5.59
N ARG A 158 9.66 -2.02 -6.68
CA ARG A 158 9.94 -1.32 -7.93
C ARG A 158 9.31 -2.01 -9.11
N LEU A 159 8.59 -1.25 -9.92
CA LEU A 159 8.10 -1.62 -11.24
C LEU A 159 9.12 -1.22 -12.30
N GLN A 160 9.61 -2.20 -13.06
CA GLN A 160 10.44 -2.00 -14.23
C GLN A 160 9.59 -1.82 -15.51
N GLN A 161 10.19 -1.28 -16.58
CA GLN A 161 9.49 -1.08 -17.86
C GLN A 161 9.01 -2.39 -18.49
N ASN A 162 9.72 -3.51 -18.28
CA ASN A 162 9.29 -4.84 -18.74
C ASN A 162 8.15 -5.46 -17.87
N GLY A 163 7.60 -4.71 -16.92
CA GLY A 163 6.52 -5.16 -16.02
C GLY A 163 6.98 -5.99 -14.82
N MET A 164 8.28 -6.26 -14.67
CA MET A 164 8.78 -6.93 -13.47
C MET A 164 8.60 -6.03 -12.25
N ILE A 165 8.01 -6.60 -11.21
CA ILE A 165 7.98 -6.01 -9.86
C ILE A 165 9.03 -6.71 -9.01
N GLU A 166 9.90 -5.92 -8.38
CA GLU A 166 10.97 -6.40 -7.51
C GLU A 166 10.86 -5.74 -6.14
N LEU A 167 11.13 -6.51 -5.09
CA LEU A 167 11.34 -5.96 -3.76
C LEU A 167 12.62 -5.11 -3.77
N LEU A 168 12.52 -3.82 -3.46
CA LEU A 168 13.66 -2.92 -3.30
C LEU A 168 14.23 -2.98 -1.90
N GLU A 169 13.36 -2.78 -0.93
CA GLU A 169 13.71 -2.62 0.47
C GLU A 169 12.59 -3.19 1.30
N ARG A 170 12.91 -3.70 2.48
CA ARG A 170 11.89 -3.96 3.49
C ARG A 170 11.69 -2.65 4.31
N THR A 171 10.61 -1.87 4.11
CA THR A 171 10.17 -0.69 4.91
C THR A 171 9.54 -1.02 6.26
N LYS A 172 8.53 -0.31 6.86
CA LYS A 172 7.88 -0.54 8.20
C LYS A 172 6.42 -0.04 8.33
N ASP A 173 5.80 0.33 7.22
CA ASP A 173 4.48 0.96 7.10
C ASP A 173 3.29 -0.04 7.13
N ASP A 174 2.06 0.37 7.41
CA ASP A 174 0.87 -0.52 7.28
C ASP A 174 0.42 -0.74 5.81
N PHE A 175 1.29 -0.38 4.87
CA PHE A 175 1.12 -0.48 3.42
C PHE A 175 2.47 -0.71 2.74
N ASP A 176 2.42 -1.19 1.50
CA ASP A 176 3.56 -1.26 0.62
C ASP A 176 3.57 -0.07 -0.36
N ARG A 177 4.75 0.29 -0.87
CA ARG A 177 4.92 1.29 -1.94
C ARG A 177 5.43 0.65 -3.21
N LEU A 178 4.89 1.06 -4.36
CA LEU A 178 5.39 0.66 -5.68
C LEU A 178 5.95 1.87 -6.44
N PHE A 179 7.28 1.94 -6.55
CA PHE A 179 8.00 2.96 -7.29
C PHE A 179 8.16 2.57 -8.77
N VAL A 180 8.26 3.56 -9.65
CA VAL A 180 8.65 3.33 -11.04
C VAL A 180 10.18 3.40 -11.16
N ASP A 181 10.79 2.39 -11.76
CA ASP A 181 12.24 2.33 -11.91
C ASP A 181 12.79 3.55 -12.65
N ASN A 182 13.83 4.16 -12.09
CA ASN A 182 14.53 5.33 -12.61
C ASN A 182 13.62 6.54 -12.93
N LYS A 183 12.46 6.67 -12.28
CA LYS A 183 11.53 7.80 -12.44
C LYS A 183 11.06 8.39 -11.09
N PRO A 184 11.96 9.04 -10.33
CA PRO A 184 11.65 9.59 -9.01
C PRO A 184 10.60 10.72 -9.03
N GLU A 185 10.32 11.30 -10.20
CA GLU A 185 9.28 12.30 -10.40
C GLU A 185 7.84 11.74 -10.37
N ILE A 186 7.68 10.41 -10.42
CA ILE A 186 6.39 9.74 -10.33
C ILE A 186 6.13 9.34 -8.88
N ASP A 187 5.02 9.85 -8.32
CA ASP A 187 4.58 9.47 -6.97
C ASP A 187 4.34 7.95 -6.88
N PRO A 188 4.87 7.28 -5.85
CA PRO A 188 4.70 5.84 -5.69
C PRO A 188 3.23 5.47 -5.43
N LEU A 189 2.81 4.32 -5.94
CA LEU A 189 1.52 3.76 -5.58
C LEU A 189 1.56 3.18 -4.16
N ILE A 190 0.60 3.58 -3.32
CA ILE A 190 0.39 3.00 -1.98
C ILE A 190 -0.63 1.85 -2.06
N VAL A 191 -0.26 0.67 -1.54
CA VAL A 191 -1.06 -0.57 -1.53
C VAL A 191 -1.14 -1.10 -0.10
N LYS A 192 -2.34 -1.16 0.52
CA LYS A 192 -2.46 -1.56 1.93
C LYS A 192 -2.54 -3.08 2.11
N ASP A 193 -3.12 -3.78 1.14
CA ASP A 193 -3.10 -5.23 1.08
C ASP A 193 -1.71 -5.69 0.61
N LYS A 194 -0.87 -5.93 1.61
CA LYS A 194 0.54 -6.28 1.43
C LYS A 194 0.77 -7.60 0.70
N SER A 195 -0.26 -8.42 0.54
CA SER A 195 -0.14 -9.66 -0.25
C SER A 195 -0.01 -9.38 -1.75
N ILE A 196 -0.53 -8.25 -2.23
CA ILE A 196 -0.63 -7.97 -3.67
C ILE A 196 0.75 -7.77 -4.30
N LEU A 197 1.55 -6.86 -3.77
CA LEU A 197 2.87 -6.57 -4.36
C LEU A 197 3.85 -7.71 -4.11
N SER A 198 3.80 -8.35 -2.93
CA SER A 198 4.62 -9.52 -2.64
C SER A 198 4.35 -10.67 -3.63
N ASP A 199 3.09 -10.95 -3.93
CA ASP A 199 2.71 -12.01 -4.86
C ASP A 199 3.19 -11.74 -6.28
N LEU A 200 3.16 -10.48 -6.70
CA LEU A 200 3.66 -10.02 -8.00
C LEU A 200 5.19 -10.06 -8.13
N THR A 201 5.93 -10.40 -7.07
CA THR A 201 7.38 -10.66 -7.16
C THR A 201 7.71 -12.12 -7.42
N LEU A 202 6.77 -13.03 -7.20
CA LEU A 202 7.04 -14.46 -7.20
C LEU A 202 7.13 -15.02 -8.63
N ASP A 203 8.21 -15.76 -8.90
CA ASP A 203 8.31 -16.59 -10.09
C ASP A 203 7.63 -17.94 -9.80
N ARG A 204 6.50 -18.18 -10.47
CA ARG A 204 5.68 -19.39 -10.27
C ARG A 204 5.64 -20.23 -11.54
N THR A 205 5.42 -21.53 -11.41
CA THR A 205 5.37 -22.48 -12.54
C THR A 205 3.95 -22.70 -13.08
N ASP A 206 2.92 -22.29 -12.33
CA ASP A 206 1.50 -22.47 -12.64
C ASP A 206 0.94 -21.39 -13.59
N TYR A 207 1.72 -20.34 -13.86
CA TYR A 207 1.32 -19.24 -14.72
C TYR A 207 2.53 -18.64 -15.44
N LYS A 208 2.39 -18.36 -16.73
CA LYS A 208 3.44 -17.69 -17.52
C LYS A 208 3.43 -16.19 -17.27
N GLY A 209 4.10 -15.77 -16.21
CA GLY A 209 4.22 -14.38 -15.79
C GLY A 209 4.15 -14.23 -14.28
N ARG A 210 3.81 -13.04 -13.82
CA ARG A 210 3.60 -12.74 -12.40
C ARG A 210 2.18 -12.27 -12.16
N TYR A 211 1.63 -12.67 -11.02
CA TYR A 211 0.26 -12.34 -10.68
C TYR A 211 0.04 -12.26 -9.17
N ALA A 212 -1.03 -11.56 -8.79
CA ALA A 212 -1.60 -11.56 -7.45
C ALA A 212 -3.09 -11.82 -7.52
N ILE A 213 -3.63 -12.37 -6.43
CA ILE A 213 -5.07 -12.60 -6.24
C ILE A 213 -5.48 -11.98 -4.91
N SER A 214 -6.51 -11.13 -4.92
CA SER A 214 -7.07 -10.55 -3.70
C SER A 214 -8.56 -10.24 -3.86
N GLY A 215 -9.27 -10.19 -2.75
CA GLY A 215 -10.65 -9.66 -2.69
C GLY A 215 -10.74 -8.14 -2.62
N ASN A 216 -9.61 -7.44 -2.47
CA ASN A 216 -9.56 -5.99 -2.36
C ASN A 216 -9.67 -5.32 -3.75
N LYS A 217 -10.90 -5.21 -4.26
CA LYS A 217 -11.23 -4.62 -5.57
C LYS A 217 -10.48 -3.32 -5.84
N ASP A 218 -10.58 -2.36 -4.92
CA ASP A 218 -10.06 -1.01 -5.13
C ASP A 218 -8.54 -1.01 -5.30
N GLU A 219 -7.82 -1.87 -4.56
CA GLU A 219 -6.37 -1.97 -4.67
C GLU A 219 -5.91 -2.75 -5.91
N MET A 220 -6.64 -3.80 -6.28
CA MET A 220 -6.36 -4.57 -7.50
C MET A 220 -6.48 -3.69 -8.75
N PHE A 221 -7.51 -2.83 -8.82
CA PHE A 221 -7.65 -1.86 -9.90
C PHE A 221 -6.59 -0.75 -9.86
N LYS A 222 -6.13 -0.32 -8.68
CA LYS A 222 -5.01 0.63 -8.57
C LYS A 222 -3.72 0.02 -9.12
N VAL A 223 -3.38 -1.20 -8.72
CA VAL A 223 -2.17 -1.91 -9.17
C VAL A 223 -2.21 -2.15 -10.68
N PHE A 224 -3.35 -2.63 -11.21
CA PHE A 224 -3.55 -2.77 -12.66
C PHE A 224 -3.32 -1.44 -13.39
N HIS A 225 -3.98 -0.37 -12.96
CA HIS A 225 -3.88 0.93 -13.62
C HIS A 225 -2.46 1.50 -13.57
N TYR A 226 -1.79 1.40 -12.42
CA TYR A 226 -0.43 1.90 -12.24
C TYR A 226 0.58 1.10 -13.07
N GLY A 227 0.48 -0.23 -13.08
CA GLY A 227 1.29 -1.10 -13.95
C GLY A 227 1.10 -0.76 -15.44
N ALA A 228 -0.15 -0.62 -15.88
CA ALA A 228 -0.49 -0.27 -17.25
C ALA A 228 0.03 1.12 -17.68
N MET A 229 0.03 2.10 -16.78
CA MET A 229 0.46 3.47 -17.09
C MET A 229 1.98 3.64 -17.10
N HIS A 230 2.71 2.81 -16.35
CA HIS A 230 4.13 3.05 -16.06
C HIS A 230 5.09 1.94 -16.52
N SER A 231 4.57 0.91 -17.18
CA SER A 231 5.35 -0.12 -17.88
C SER A 231 5.07 -0.12 -19.40
N ASP A 232 5.88 -0.86 -20.14
CA ASP A 232 5.78 -1.06 -21.58
C ASP A 232 5.11 -2.39 -21.97
N VAL A 233 4.54 -3.11 -21.00
CA VAL A 233 3.89 -4.42 -21.20
C VAL A 233 2.39 -4.39 -20.91
N GLU A 234 1.67 -5.40 -21.38
CA GLU A 234 0.27 -5.56 -21.02
C GLU A 234 0.12 -5.99 -19.55
N PHE A 235 -0.71 -5.26 -18.81
CA PHE A 235 -1.28 -5.71 -17.54
C PHE A 235 -2.69 -6.21 -17.79
N ARG A 236 -3.14 -7.15 -16.95
CA ARG A 236 -4.47 -7.74 -16.97
C ARG A 236 -5.09 -7.71 -15.59
N ILE A 237 -6.40 -7.51 -15.54
CA ILE A 237 -7.23 -7.67 -14.36
C ILE A 237 -8.49 -8.48 -14.72
N ASP A 238 -8.73 -9.55 -13.96
CA ASP A 238 -9.89 -10.44 -14.13
C ASP A 238 -10.72 -10.47 -12.85
N GLY A 239 -12.04 -10.54 -12.98
CA GLY A 239 -12.96 -10.62 -11.85
C GLY A 239 -13.75 -11.92 -11.86
N TYR A 240 -13.71 -12.63 -10.74
CA TYR A 240 -14.35 -13.93 -10.53
C TYR A 240 -15.37 -13.89 -9.40
N ARG A 241 -16.41 -14.71 -9.55
CA ARG A 241 -17.48 -14.85 -8.57
C ARG A 241 -17.17 -15.99 -7.59
N THR A 242 -17.11 -15.67 -6.30
CA THR A 242 -17.12 -16.64 -5.20
C THR A 242 -18.36 -16.36 -4.34
N GLY A 243 -19.49 -17.02 -4.64
CA GLY A 243 -20.78 -16.77 -3.98
C GLY A 243 -21.64 -15.68 -4.64
N SER A 244 -22.18 -14.74 -3.85
CA SER A 244 -22.99 -13.61 -4.36
C SER A 244 -22.11 -12.39 -4.65
N GLY A 245 -21.69 -12.23 -5.90
CA GLY A 245 -20.94 -11.06 -6.40
C GLY A 245 -19.48 -11.37 -6.77
N VAL A 246 -18.83 -10.42 -7.46
CA VAL A 246 -17.41 -10.52 -7.79
C VAL A 246 -16.59 -10.21 -6.54
N ASN A 247 -15.91 -11.22 -6.02
CA ASN A 247 -15.22 -11.14 -4.74
C ASN A 247 -13.76 -11.61 -4.82
N GLU A 248 -13.33 -12.12 -5.97
CA GLU A 248 -11.94 -12.51 -6.21
C GLU A 248 -11.46 -11.82 -7.48
N TYR A 249 -10.36 -11.09 -7.37
CA TYR A 249 -9.73 -10.38 -8.47
C TYR A 249 -8.35 -10.97 -8.70
N PHE A 250 -7.99 -11.11 -9.96
CA PHE A 250 -6.64 -11.43 -10.40
C PHE A 250 -6.03 -10.17 -11.03
N VAL A 251 -4.77 -9.87 -10.75
CA VAL A 251 -3.99 -8.87 -11.50
C VAL A 251 -2.64 -9.47 -11.87
N GLY A 252 -2.15 -9.21 -13.08
CA GLY A 252 -0.85 -9.75 -13.49
C GLY A 252 -0.37 -9.29 -14.85
N THR A 253 0.86 -9.68 -15.18
CA THR A 253 1.49 -9.47 -16.48
C THR A 253 2.32 -10.69 -16.88
N SER A 254 2.43 -10.93 -18.18
CA SER A 254 3.34 -11.92 -18.76
C SER A 254 4.73 -11.37 -19.06
N GLY A 255 4.94 -10.05 -18.86
CA GLY A 255 6.13 -9.33 -19.33
C GLY A 255 6.16 -9.11 -20.84
N SER A 256 5.03 -9.29 -21.54
CA SER A 256 4.92 -9.10 -23.00
C SER A 256 4.14 -7.83 -23.34
N GLU A 257 4.59 -7.15 -24.38
CA GLU A 257 3.90 -5.99 -24.97
C GLU A 257 2.67 -6.37 -25.82
N GLU A 258 2.57 -7.65 -26.23
CA GLU A 258 1.60 -8.11 -27.24
C GLU A 258 0.53 -9.04 -26.67
N SER A 259 0.72 -9.55 -25.45
CA SER A 259 -0.23 -10.48 -24.85
C SER A 259 -0.11 -10.55 -23.34
N SER A 260 -1.19 -10.21 -22.64
CA SER A 260 -1.40 -10.64 -21.27
C SER A 260 -1.75 -12.14 -21.22
N ALA A 261 -1.05 -12.91 -20.39
CA ALA A 261 -1.41 -14.31 -20.17
C ALA A 261 -2.77 -14.37 -19.44
N PRO A 262 -3.78 -15.09 -19.97
CA PRO A 262 -5.07 -15.17 -19.30
C PRO A 262 -5.00 -15.94 -17.99
N SER A 263 -5.68 -15.46 -16.94
CA SER A 263 -5.80 -16.20 -15.66
C SER A 263 -6.46 -17.57 -15.84
N LEU A 264 -7.27 -17.76 -16.88
CA LEU A 264 -7.85 -19.06 -17.26
C LEU A 264 -6.84 -20.12 -17.71
N ASN A 265 -5.56 -19.75 -17.89
CA ASN A 265 -4.51 -20.73 -18.10
C ASN A 265 -4.10 -21.46 -16.80
N MET A 266 -4.62 -21.00 -15.66
CA MET A 266 -4.39 -21.62 -14.36
C MET A 266 -5.55 -22.55 -14.00
N ASP A 267 -5.24 -23.73 -13.45
CA ASP A 267 -6.23 -24.74 -13.05
C ASP A 267 -7.24 -24.25 -12.00
N ARG A 268 -6.86 -23.21 -11.23
CA ARG A 268 -7.70 -22.62 -10.17
C ARG A 268 -8.95 -21.92 -10.71
N PHE A 269 -8.87 -21.33 -11.90
CA PHE A 269 -9.93 -20.45 -12.39
C PHE A 269 -10.88 -21.17 -13.35
N ASN A 270 -12.17 -21.11 -13.06
CA ASN A 270 -13.18 -21.62 -13.95
C ASN A 270 -13.75 -20.52 -14.83
N LYS A 271 -13.82 -20.78 -16.13
CA LYS A 271 -14.38 -19.83 -17.11
C LYS A 271 -15.82 -19.41 -16.82
N TYR A 272 -16.63 -20.24 -16.16
CA TYR A 272 -18.02 -19.95 -15.82
C TYR A 272 -18.18 -19.11 -14.55
N ASP A 273 -17.11 -18.94 -13.77
CA ASP A 273 -17.10 -18.05 -12.59
C ASP A 273 -16.58 -16.65 -12.94
N MET A 274 -16.01 -16.45 -14.14
CA MET A 274 -15.54 -15.15 -14.61
C MET A 274 -16.71 -14.22 -14.94
N VAL A 275 -16.65 -12.99 -14.44
CA VAL A 275 -17.65 -11.94 -14.70
C VAL A 275 -17.11 -10.87 -15.66
N PHE A 276 -15.82 -10.56 -15.57
CA PHE A 276 -15.16 -9.70 -16.55
C PHE A 276 -13.68 -10.02 -16.70
N ASN A 277 -13.12 -9.57 -17.82
CA ASN A 277 -11.69 -9.48 -18.06
C ASN A 277 -11.38 -8.11 -18.66
N MET A 278 -10.29 -7.51 -18.21
CA MET A 278 -9.73 -6.28 -18.74
C MET A 278 -8.22 -6.41 -18.90
N HIS A 279 -7.66 -5.88 -19.99
CA HIS A 279 -6.21 -5.75 -20.18
C HIS A 279 -5.83 -4.38 -20.72
N SER A 280 -4.56 -4.02 -20.60
CA SER A 280 -4.02 -2.76 -21.10
C SER A 280 -3.20 -2.95 -22.36
N HIS A 281 -3.25 -1.99 -23.28
CA HIS A 281 -2.34 -1.91 -24.42
C HIS A 281 -1.23 -0.89 -24.14
N PRO A 282 0.06 -1.31 -24.16
CA PRO A 282 1.18 -0.45 -23.77
C PRO A 282 1.69 0.46 -24.88
N GLY A 283 1.24 0.32 -26.13
CA GLY A 283 1.88 0.96 -27.29
C GLY A 283 1.05 0.94 -28.57
N ASP A 284 1.03 2.04 -29.31
CA ASP A 284 0.51 2.13 -30.68
C ASP A 284 1.60 1.66 -31.65
N LYS A 285 2.05 0.39 -31.55
CA LYS A 285 2.88 -0.20 -32.60
C LYS A 285 1.99 -0.40 -33.82
N SER A 286 1.90 0.60 -34.68
CA SER A 286 1.51 0.60 -36.11
C SER A 286 0.63 -0.54 -36.66
N TRP A 287 -0.23 -1.17 -35.89
CA TRP A 287 -1.29 -2.04 -36.36
C TRP A 287 -2.43 -1.11 -36.69
N VAL A 288 -2.35 -0.63 -37.93
CA VAL A 288 -3.36 0.18 -38.59
C VAL A 288 -4.76 -0.37 -38.26
N GLY A 289 -5.52 0.36 -37.45
CA GLY A 289 -6.91 0.06 -37.12
C GLY A 289 -7.03 -0.88 -35.92
N THR A 290 -7.13 -0.38 -34.71
CA THR A 290 -8.36 0.25 -34.24
C THR A 290 -8.13 0.72 -32.80
N LYS A 291 -8.81 1.79 -32.37
CA LYS A 291 -8.67 2.35 -31.02
C LYS A 291 -9.16 1.41 -29.88
N GLY A 292 -9.40 0.12 -30.11
CA GLY A 292 -9.93 -0.82 -29.13
C GLY A 292 -9.25 -2.19 -29.23
N ALA A 293 -10.02 -3.27 -29.33
CA ALA A 293 -9.48 -4.63 -29.23
C ALA A 293 -8.78 -5.09 -30.52
N SER A 294 -7.66 -5.81 -30.39
CA SER A 294 -6.94 -6.37 -31.54
C SER A 294 -7.73 -7.49 -32.23
N SER A 295 -7.32 -7.88 -33.43
CA SER A 295 -7.88 -9.05 -34.12
C SER A 295 -7.74 -10.34 -33.30
N GLY A 296 -6.64 -10.49 -32.56
CA GLY A 296 -6.44 -11.63 -31.64
C GLY A 296 -7.40 -11.60 -30.46
N ASP A 297 -7.62 -10.42 -29.87
CA ASP A 297 -8.57 -10.23 -28.77
C ASP A 297 -10.00 -10.61 -29.20
N THR A 298 -10.43 -10.11 -30.35
CA THR A 298 -11.78 -10.37 -30.88
C THR A 298 -11.98 -11.84 -31.27
N TYR A 299 -10.94 -12.49 -31.82
CA TYR A 299 -10.96 -13.93 -32.09
C TYR A 299 -11.18 -14.75 -30.82
N ASN A 300 -10.38 -14.50 -29.77
CA ASN A 300 -10.46 -15.21 -28.49
C ASN A 300 -11.84 -15.04 -27.82
N VAL A 301 -12.42 -13.85 -27.92
CA VAL A 301 -13.76 -13.57 -27.37
C VAL A 301 -14.86 -14.23 -28.19
N ARG A 302 -14.72 -14.31 -29.53
CA ARG A 302 -15.65 -15.05 -30.39
C ARG A 302 -15.62 -16.56 -30.10
N GLU A 303 -14.44 -17.15 -29.95
CA GLU A 303 -14.29 -18.56 -29.56
C GLU A 303 -14.97 -18.84 -28.22
N ARG A 304 -14.74 -17.97 -27.21
CA ARG A 304 -15.41 -18.08 -25.91
C ARG A 304 -16.92 -17.97 -26.03
N TYR A 305 -17.42 -17.04 -26.84
CA TYR A 305 -18.85 -16.84 -27.05
C TYR A 305 -19.52 -18.09 -27.65
N GLN A 306 -18.89 -18.73 -28.63
CA GLN A 306 -19.39 -19.98 -29.20
C GLN A 306 -19.45 -21.10 -28.16
N ASN A 307 -18.40 -21.21 -27.32
CA ASN A 307 -18.40 -22.17 -26.21
C ASN A 307 -19.57 -21.95 -25.24
N TYR A 308 -19.89 -20.70 -24.91
CA TYR A 308 -21.03 -20.36 -24.06
C TYR A 308 -22.39 -20.64 -24.73
N ARG A 309 -22.51 -20.36 -26.04
CA ARG A 309 -23.70 -20.71 -26.83
C ARG A 309 -23.97 -22.22 -26.80
N ASN A 310 -22.92 -23.02 -26.94
CA ASN A 310 -23.01 -24.49 -26.92
C ASN A 310 -23.41 -25.06 -25.54
N THR A 311 -23.28 -24.28 -24.46
CA THR A 311 -23.66 -24.68 -23.10
C THR A 311 -25.02 -24.10 -22.67
N GLY A 312 -25.82 -23.60 -23.62
CA GLY A 312 -27.19 -23.15 -23.36
C GLY A 312 -27.37 -21.64 -23.18
N MET A 313 -26.34 -20.82 -23.41
CA MET A 313 -26.51 -19.37 -23.40
C MET A 313 -27.39 -18.90 -24.56
N THR A 314 -28.48 -18.19 -24.24
CA THR A 314 -29.39 -17.57 -25.24
C THR A 314 -29.03 -16.11 -25.52
N HIS A 315 -28.63 -15.37 -24.49
CA HIS A 315 -28.25 -13.95 -24.58
C HIS A 315 -27.03 -13.67 -23.68
N PRO A 316 -26.03 -12.87 -24.14
CA PRO A 316 -24.78 -12.62 -23.40
C PRO A 316 -24.99 -11.92 -22.05
N ASP A 317 -26.03 -11.09 -21.94
CA ASP A 317 -26.36 -10.34 -20.72
C ASP A 317 -27.28 -11.09 -19.75
N GLN A 318 -27.66 -12.32 -20.08
CA GLN A 318 -28.58 -13.12 -19.26
C GLN A 318 -27.84 -14.19 -18.48
N TRP A 319 -28.18 -14.29 -17.19
CA TRP A 319 -27.71 -15.38 -16.35
C TRP A 319 -28.36 -16.71 -16.77
N PHE A 320 -27.56 -17.77 -16.81
CA PHE A 320 -28.03 -19.13 -17.11
C PHE A 320 -27.24 -20.16 -16.29
N LYS A 321 -27.78 -21.38 -16.17
CA LYS A 321 -27.10 -22.47 -15.45
C LYS A 321 -26.33 -23.37 -16.43
N THR A 322 -25.08 -23.66 -16.11
CA THR A 322 -24.27 -24.67 -16.80
C THR A 322 -23.28 -25.28 -15.81
N ASP A 323 -23.02 -26.58 -15.94
CA ASP A 323 -22.04 -27.31 -15.10
C ASP A 323 -22.24 -27.05 -13.58
N GLY A 324 -23.50 -27.10 -13.12
CA GLY A 324 -23.87 -26.83 -11.73
C GLY A 324 -23.72 -25.37 -11.26
N ARG A 325 -23.25 -24.46 -12.11
CA ARG A 325 -22.96 -23.06 -11.79
C ARG A 325 -23.96 -22.12 -12.46
N ASN A 326 -24.32 -21.04 -11.77
CA ASN A 326 -25.02 -19.92 -12.38
C ASN A 326 -24.00 -18.96 -13.01
N THR A 327 -24.03 -18.73 -14.32
CA THR A 327 -23.02 -17.97 -15.06
C THR A 327 -23.64 -16.95 -16.01
N VAL A 328 -22.83 -16.01 -16.49
CA VAL A 328 -23.16 -15.01 -17.51
C VAL A 328 -21.95 -14.86 -18.43
N PHE A 329 -22.15 -14.43 -19.67
CA PHE A 329 -21.01 -14.18 -20.55
C PHE A 329 -20.15 -13.05 -19.96
N PRO A 330 -18.83 -13.26 -19.74
CA PRO A 330 -17.99 -12.25 -19.12
C PRO A 330 -17.90 -11.01 -20.02
N LYS A 331 -17.82 -9.84 -19.40
CA LYS A 331 -17.56 -8.58 -20.10
C LYS A 331 -16.08 -8.42 -20.43
N HIS A 332 -15.77 -7.85 -21.59
CA HIS A 332 -14.39 -7.71 -22.06
C HIS A 332 -14.03 -6.25 -22.30
N TYR A 333 -12.95 -5.80 -21.69
CA TYR A 333 -12.51 -4.41 -21.75
C TYR A 333 -11.05 -4.30 -22.14
N VAL A 334 -10.70 -3.21 -22.81
CA VAL A 334 -9.32 -2.86 -23.10
C VAL A 334 -9.05 -1.42 -22.70
N PHE A 335 -7.97 -1.21 -21.95
CA PHE A 335 -7.50 0.10 -21.51
C PHE A 335 -6.29 0.55 -22.33
N HIS A 336 -6.43 1.69 -23.01
CA HIS A 336 -5.37 2.25 -23.86
C HIS A 336 -4.61 3.33 -23.11
N LYS A 337 -3.34 3.07 -22.73
CA LYS A 337 -2.58 3.96 -21.82
C LYS A 337 -2.35 5.36 -22.41
N GLN A 338 -1.99 5.46 -23.70
CA GLN A 338 -1.65 6.73 -24.37
C GLN A 338 -2.81 7.71 -24.41
N SER A 339 -4.00 7.17 -24.65
CA SER A 339 -5.21 7.98 -24.73
C SER A 339 -5.96 8.02 -23.40
N SER A 340 -5.53 7.25 -22.40
CA SER A 340 -6.26 7.01 -21.15
C SER A 340 -7.73 6.67 -21.41
N THR A 341 -8.00 5.79 -22.37
CA THR A 341 -9.37 5.47 -22.80
C THR A 341 -9.70 4.01 -22.53
N LEU A 342 -10.89 3.78 -21.99
CA LEU A 342 -11.45 2.45 -21.79
C LEU A 342 -12.46 2.14 -22.90
N TYR A 343 -12.30 0.97 -23.50
CA TYR A 343 -13.23 0.40 -24.47
C TYR A 343 -13.80 -0.90 -23.93
N HIS A 344 -15.05 -1.16 -24.26
CA HIS A 344 -15.65 -2.48 -24.20
C HIS A 344 -15.59 -3.09 -25.59
N TYR A 345 -15.40 -4.39 -25.68
CA TYR A 345 -15.41 -5.09 -26.95
C TYR A 345 -16.20 -6.39 -26.83
N THR A 346 -16.81 -6.78 -27.94
CA THR A 346 -17.69 -7.94 -28.04
C THR A 346 -17.31 -8.77 -29.27
N PRO A 347 -17.81 -10.01 -29.41
CA PRO A 347 -17.58 -10.82 -30.62
C PRO A 347 -18.04 -10.18 -31.93
N TRP A 348 -18.88 -9.13 -31.87
CA TRP A 348 -19.46 -8.43 -33.02
C TRP A 348 -19.01 -6.97 -33.14
N GLN A 349 -18.39 -6.39 -32.12
CA GLN A 349 -17.94 -5.00 -32.13
C GLN A 349 -16.64 -4.83 -31.33
N SER A 350 -15.55 -4.48 -32.01
CA SER A 350 -14.22 -4.42 -31.40
C SER A 350 -13.91 -3.15 -30.60
N ASN A 351 -14.68 -2.06 -30.81
CA ASN A 351 -14.36 -0.73 -30.25
C ASN A 351 -15.61 0.01 -29.74
N VAL A 352 -16.21 -0.45 -28.65
CA VAL A 352 -17.27 0.30 -27.98
C VAL A 352 -16.60 1.26 -26.99
N PHE A 353 -16.49 2.55 -27.35
CA PHE A 353 -15.98 3.56 -26.44
C PHE A 353 -16.83 3.62 -25.17
N ILE A 354 -16.18 3.60 -24.00
CA ILE A 354 -16.86 3.74 -22.71
C ILE A 354 -16.59 5.12 -22.12
N ARG A 355 -15.32 5.45 -21.86
CA ARG A 355 -14.92 6.74 -21.26
C ARG A 355 -13.41 6.95 -21.25
N LYS A 356 -13.01 8.19 -20.94
CA LYS A 356 -11.67 8.53 -20.47
C LYS A 356 -11.50 8.14 -18.99
N ILE A 357 -10.30 7.68 -18.65
CA ILE A 357 -9.92 7.22 -17.32
C ILE A 357 -8.95 8.25 -16.73
N ASN A 358 -9.42 8.99 -15.74
CA ASN A 358 -8.63 9.98 -15.02
C ASN A 358 -8.17 9.47 -13.65
N SER A 359 -8.65 8.29 -13.23
CA SER A 359 -8.28 7.63 -11.99
C SER A 359 -8.63 6.14 -12.04
N PRO A 360 -8.02 5.28 -11.20
CA PRO A 360 -8.32 3.85 -11.15
C PRO A 360 -9.80 3.54 -10.96
N LYS A 361 -10.54 4.35 -10.18
CA LYS A 361 -11.99 4.20 -9.98
C LYS A 361 -12.79 4.28 -11.28
N GLY A 362 -12.29 5.03 -12.26
CA GLY A 362 -12.92 5.16 -13.58
C GLY A 362 -13.00 3.84 -14.33
N LEU A 363 -12.11 2.87 -14.03
CA LEU A 363 -12.03 1.59 -14.72
C LEU A 363 -13.20 0.64 -14.40
N TYR A 364 -13.83 0.77 -13.23
CA TYR A 364 -14.91 -0.14 -12.81
C TYR A 364 -16.23 0.57 -12.48
N ARG A 365 -16.22 1.90 -12.34
CA ARG A 365 -17.44 2.66 -11.98
C ARG A 365 -18.54 2.47 -13.02
N ASN A 366 -19.73 2.05 -12.56
CA ASN A 366 -20.93 1.84 -13.38
C ASN A 366 -20.78 0.77 -14.48
N LEU A 367 -19.91 -0.23 -14.29
CA LEU A 367 -19.80 -1.35 -15.23
C LEU A 367 -20.64 -2.59 -14.84
N GLY A 368 -21.33 -2.54 -13.70
CA GLY A 368 -22.37 -3.52 -13.36
C GLY A 368 -21.85 -4.89 -12.90
N PHE A 369 -20.62 -4.95 -12.36
CA PHE A 369 -20.03 -6.13 -11.75
C PHE A 369 -19.44 -5.85 -10.37
#